data_AF-A0A392RM53-F1
#
_entry.id   AF-A0A392RM53-F1
#
_cell.length_a   1.000
_cell.length_b   1.000
_cell.length_c   1.000
_cell.angle_alpha   90.00
_cell.angle_beta   90.00
_cell.angle_gamma   90.00
#
_symmetry.space_group_name_H-M   'P 1'
#
loop_
_entity.id
_entity.type
_entity.pdbx_description
1 polymer ?
#
loop_
_entity_poly.entity_id
_entity_poly.type
_entity_poly.pdbx_seq_one_letter_code
_entity_poly.pdbx_strand_id
1 'polypeptide(L)' 'MISGSGSTLFEELGLYYIGPVDGHNIDDLVAILKEVKSTNSTGPVLIHVITEKGRGYPYAEKAADKYH' A
#
# COMPACT_ATOMS: atom_id res chain seq x y z
N MET A 1 2.95 6.93 23.24
CA MET A 1 1.55 6.54 23.01
C MET A 1 0.79 7.79 22.64
N ILE A 2 0.35 7.89 21.39
CA ILE A 2 -0.58 8.92 20.95
C ILE A 2 -1.86 8.16 20.60
N SER A 3 -2.84 8.27 21.50
CA SER A 3 -4.22 7.85 21.27
C SER A 3 -4.94 9.02 20.61
N GLY A 4 -5.28 8.86 19.33
CA GLY A 4 -6.13 9.75 18.57
C GLY A 4 -7.25 8.92 17.94
N SER A 5 -8.48 9.41 18.04
CA SER A 5 -9.70 8.79 17.53
C SER A 5 -9.57 8.32 16.06
N GLY A 6 -9.41 7.01 15.87
CA GLY A 6 -9.37 6.36 14.56
C GLY A 6 -8.05 5.64 14.24
N SER A 7 -7.60 4.72 15.11
CA SER A 7 -6.61 3.72 14.69
C SER A 7 -7.23 2.82 13.61
N THR A 8 -6.52 2.61 12.51
CA THR A 8 -6.91 1.59 11.54
C THR A 8 -6.84 0.21 12.20
N LEU A 9 -7.63 -0.77 11.73
CA LEU A 9 -7.53 -2.18 12.18
C LEU A 9 -6.07 -2.67 12.20
N PHE A 10 -5.27 -2.22 11.24
CA PHE A 10 -3.87 -2.61 11.10
C PHE A 10 -2.97 -2.02 12.19
N GLU A 11 -3.22 -0.78 12.60
CA GLU A 11 -2.50 -0.17 13.73
C GLU A 11 -2.86 -0.85 15.06
N GLU A 12 -4.11 -1.28 15.22
CA GLU A 12 -4.53 -2.08 16.38
C GLU A 12 -3.86 -3.47 16.42
N LEU A 13 -3.52 -4.02 15.25
CA LEU A 13 -2.71 -5.25 15.13
C LEU A 13 -1.20 -5.00 15.31
N GLY A 14 -0.78 -3.77 15.59
CA GLY A 14 0.62 -3.38 15.78
C GLY A 14 1.41 -3.20 14.48
N LEU A 15 0.71 -3.04 13.35
CA LEU A 15 1.33 -2.71 12.06
C LEU A 15 1.47 -1.19 11.93
N TYR A 16 2.61 -0.74 11.42
CA TYR A 16 2.71 0.64 10.95
C TYR A 16 2.02 0.73 9.58
N TYR A 17 0.93 1.50 9.50
CA TYR A 17 0.09 1.57 8.31
C TYR A 17 0.42 2.81 7.46
N ILE A 18 0.64 2.60 6.16
CA ILE A 18 0.88 3.66 5.16
C ILE A 18 -0.14 3.49 4.02
N GLY A 19 -0.94 4.53 3.74
CA GLY A 19 -1.82 4.57 2.56
C GLY A 19 -3.27 4.96 2.87
N PRO A 20 -4.20 4.81 1.89
CA PRO A 20 -3.99 4.25 0.55
C PRO A 20 -3.11 5.13 -0.36
N VAL A 21 -2.30 4.52 -1.23
CA VAL A 21 -1.46 5.21 -2.23
C VAL A 21 -1.74 4.71 -3.66
N ASP A 22 -1.49 5.54 -4.67
CA ASP A 22 -1.61 5.15 -6.08
C ASP A 22 -0.47 4.20 -6.47
N GLY A 23 -0.83 2.97 -6.84
CA GLY A 23 0.10 1.92 -7.24
C GLY A 23 0.71 2.09 -8.62
N HIS A 24 0.29 3.11 -9.36
CA HIS A 24 0.81 3.41 -10.68
C HIS A 24 1.68 4.67 -10.73
N ASN A 25 1.86 5.33 -9.58
CA ASN A 25 2.89 6.34 -9.43
C ASN A 25 4.18 5.71 -8.90
N ILE A 26 5.07 5.35 -9.84
CA ILE A 26 6.35 4.70 -9.50
C ILE A 26 7.24 5.59 -8.65
N ASP A 27 7.23 6.90 -8.86
CA ASP A 27 8.08 7.81 -8.10
C ASP A 27 7.67 7.85 -6.62
N ASP A 28 6.37 7.91 -6.34
CA ASP A 28 5.83 7.86 -4.98
C ASP A 28 6.15 6.51 -4.32
N LEU A 29 5.93 5.40 -5.03
CA LEU A 29 6.23 4.06 -4.51
C LEU A 29 7.71 3.91 -4.18
N VAL A 30 8.60 4.40 -5.04
CA VAL A 30 10.05 4.37 -4.80
C VAL A 30 10.41 5.22 -3.58
N ALA A 31 9.81 6.40 -3.41
CA ALA A 31 10.05 7.26 -2.26
C ALA A 31 9.61 6.57 -0.95
N ILE A 32 8.39 6.03 -0.92
CA ILE A 32 7.82 5.32 0.24
C ILE A 32 8.69 4.12 0.60
N LEU A 33 9.07 3.30 -0.38
CA LEU A 33 9.89 2.11 -0.13
C LEU A 33 11.30 2.47 0.38
N LYS A 34 11.89 3.58 -0.11
CA LYS A 34 13.17 4.09 0.40
C LYS A 34 13.04 4.57 1.84
N GLU A 35 11.98 5.30 2.16
CA GLU A 35 11.70 5.79 3.51
C GLU A 35 11.54 4.63 4.48
N VAL A 36 10.70 3.64 4.14
CA VAL A 36 10.49 2.42 4.94
C VAL A 36 11.80 1.66 5.14
N LYS A 37 12.61 1.49 4.09
CA LYS A 37 13.93 0.84 4.19
C LYS A 37 14.89 1.59 5.09
N SER A 38 14.86 2.93 5.06
CA SER A 38 15.76 3.79 5.85
C SER A 38 15.31 3.98 7.29
N THR A 39 14.04 3.72 7.56
CA THR A 39 13.43 3.87 8.87
C THR A 39 13.88 2.72 9.78
N ASN A 40 14.46 3.05 10.92
CA ASN A 40 14.80 2.08 11.97
C ASN A 40 13.54 1.66 12.78
N SER A 41 12.38 1.53 12.13
CA SER A 41 11.17 1.10 12.82
C SER A 41 11.37 -0.34 13.27
N THR A 42 10.95 -0.62 14.49
CA THR A 42 11.15 -1.91 15.15
C THR A 42 10.07 -2.95 14.78
N GLY A 43 9.12 -2.60 13.91
CA GLY A 43 7.92 -3.39 13.68
C GLY A 43 7.53 -3.52 12.20
N PRO A 44 6.59 -4.43 11.90
CA PRO A 44 6.09 -4.66 10.56
C PRO A 44 5.37 -3.42 10.00
N VAL A 45 5.55 -3.18 8.70
CA VAL A 45 4.93 -2.07 7.95
C VAL A 45 3.96 -2.64 6.94
N LEU A 46 2.74 -2.09 6.89
CA LEU A 46 1.73 -2.39 5.87
C LEU A 46 1.54 -1.17 4.97
N ILE A 47 1.77 -1.34 3.67
CA ILE A 47 1.55 -0.31 2.66
C ILE A 47 0.30 -0.69 1.85
N HIS A 48 -0.76 0.11 1.94
CA HIS A 48 -2.00 -0.09 1.20
C HIS A 48 -1.89 0.59 -0.16
N VAL A 49 -1.67 -0.22 -1.20
CA VAL A 49 -1.50 0.27 -2.58
C VAL A 49 -2.75 -0.03 -3.41
N ILE A 50 -3.28 0.99 -4.07
CA ILE A 50 -4.42 0.87 -4.98
C ILE A 50 -3.90 0.62 -6.39
N THR A 51 -4.31 -0.48 -7.02
CA THR A 51 -3.91 -0.84 -8.39
C THR A 51 -5.12 -1.16 -9.26
N GLU A 52 -4.88 -1.30 -10.56
CA GLU A 52 -5.90 -1.63 -11.55
C GLU A 52 -5.51 -2.97 -12.19
N LYS A 53 -6.37 -3.98 -12.05
CA LYS A 53 -6.12 -5.32 -12.59
C LYS A 53 -6.00 -5.22 -14.12
N GLY A 54 -4.88 -5.72 -14.64
CA GLY A 54 -4.62 -5.75 -16.07
C GLY A 54 -4.09 -4.44 -16.67
N ARG A 55 -3.81 -3.40 -15.86
CA ARG A 55 -3.33 -2.11 -16.38
C ARG A 55 -2.14 -2.27 -17.32
N GLY A 56 -2.22 -1.61 -18.48
CA GLY A 56 -1.19 -1.66 -19.51
C GLY A 56 -1.37 -2.81 -20.50
N TYR A 57 -2.39 -3.66 -20.32
CA TYR A 57 -2.78 -4.68 -21.28
C TYR A 57 -4.30 -4.62 -21.56
N PRO A 58 -4.73 -3.98 -22.67
CA PRO A 58 -6.15 -3.68 -22.93
C PRO A 58 -7.12 -4.87 -22.93
N TYR A 59 -6.63 -6.08 -23.22
CA TYR A 59 -7.44 -7.29 -23.18
C TYR A 59 -7.69 -7.79 -21.74
N ALA A 60 -6.74 -7.56 -20.82
CA ALA A 60 -6.89 -7.93 -19.41
C ALA A 60 -7.69 -6.89 -18.61
N GLU A 61 -7.57 -5.59 -18.93
CA GLU A 61 -8.38 -4.54 -18.29
C GLU A 61 -9.89 -4.77 -18.47
N LYS A 62 -10.29 -5.36 -19.61
CA LYS A 62 -11.68 -5.69 -19.93
C LYS A 62 -12.14 -7.05 -19.39
N ALA A 63 -11.23 -7.81 -18.79
CA ALA A 63 -11.47 -9.18 -18.34
C ALA A 63 -11.23 -9.28 -16.83
N ALA A 64 -11.90 -8.42 -16.06
CA ALA A 64 -11.77 -8.35 -14.59
C ALA A 64 -11.99 -9.71 -13.89
N ASP A 65 -12.72 -10.62 -14.52
CA ASP A 65 -13.23 -11.90 -14.03
C ASP A 65 -12.57 -13.15 -14.65
N LYS A 66 -11.69 -13.03 -15.64
CA LYS A 66 -11.06 -14.20 -16.29
C LYS A 66 -9.65 -14.44 -15.74
N TYR A 67 -9.51 -15.57 -15.03
CA TYR A 67 -8.24 -16.15 -14.53
C TYR A 67 -7.43 -15.27 -13.56
N HIS A 68 -8.04 -14.91 -12.42
CA HIS A 68 -7.46 -14.76 -11.06
C HIS A 68 -8.52 -14.13 -10.15
#